data_AF-A0A6G8G0Y2-F1
#
_entry.id   AF-A0A6G8G0Y2-F1
#
_cell.length_a   1.000
_cell.length_b   1.000
_cell.length_c   1.000
_cell.angle_alpha   90.00
_cell.angle_beta   90.00
_cell.angle_gamma   90.00
#
_symmetry.space_group_name_H-M   'P 1'
#
loop_
_entity.id
_entity.type
_entity.pdbx_description
1 polymer ?
#
loop_
_entity_poly.entity_id
_entity_poly.type
_entity_poly.pdbx_seq_one_letter_code
_entity_poly.pdbx_strand_id
1 'polypeptide(L)'
;MIPLSEAKSLLHDMGFDYEQCNERSALTLLALLHLKPMDSWADASNPMLGTRAIMDWIRDEHDVDYAANTRETIRRFTLHQFAEALLVVQNPDQPDRPVNSPKWNYQVTSEALVVIRAYGTTAYAKMLAEYLTAAPGLRRQYAAARQVNRIPISLPGGNPLASPLVDRTF
;
A
#
# COMPACT_ATOMS: atom_id res chain seq x y z
N MET A 1 -20.69 -4.83 -12.81
CA MET A 1 -19.66 -5.62 -12.12
C MET A 1 -18.32 -5.04 -12.49
N ILE A 2 -17.46 -4.66 -11.53
CA ILE A 2 -16.07 -4.28 -11.82
C ILE A 2 -15.29 -5.54 -12.20
N PRO A 3 -14.84 -5.70 -13.45
CA PRO A 3 -14.04 -6.83 -13.86
C PRO A 3 -12.61 -6.73 -13.30
N LEU A 4 -12.01 -7.86 -12.92
CA LEU A 4 -10.61 -7.87 -12.50
C LEU A 4 -9.66 -7.36 -13.59
N SER A 5 -10.02 -7.50 -14.87
CA SER A 5 -9.24 -6.94 -15.97
C SER A 5 -9.16 -5.41 -15.91
N GLU A 6 -10.22 -4.71 -15.48
CA GLU A 6 -10.18 -3.25 -15.33
C GLU A 6 -9.23 -2.83 -14.21
N ALA A 7 -9.26 -3.53 -13.08
CA ALA A 7 -8.32 -3.28 -11.99
C ALA A 7 -6.86 -3.52 -12.41
N LYS A 8 -6.59 -4.55 -13.24
CA LYS A 8 -5.27 -4.80 -13.82
C LYS A 8 -4.87 -3.71 -14.81
N SER A 9 -5.79 -3.26 -15.66
CA SER A 9 -5.55 -2.16 -16.60
C SER A 9 -5.26 -0.86 -15.88
N LEU A 10 -6.00 -0.54 -14.81
CA LEU A 10 -5.75 0.63 -13.99
C LEU A 10 -4.36 0.59 -13.33
N LEU A 11 -3.95 -0.56 -12.78
CA LEU A 11 -2.58 -0.72 -12.27
C LEU A 11 -1.55 -0.49 -13.38
N HIS A 12 -1.76 -1.06 -14.55
CA HIS A 12 -0.85 -0.86 -15.69
C HIS A 12 -0.76 0.63 -16.09
N ASP A 13 -1.90 1.31 -16.20
CA ASP A 13 -1.99 2.75 -16.51
C ASP A 13 -1.25 3.61 -15.47
N MET A 14 -1.24 3.19 -14.21
CA MET A 14 -0.50 3.84 -13.11
C MET A 14 1.00 3.54 -13.11
N GLY A 15 1.49 2.79 -14.10
CA GLY A 15 2.92 2.53 -14.32
C GLY A 15 3.46 1.28 -13.62
N PHE A 16 2.59 0.32 -13.28
CA PHE A 16 3.02 -0.98 -12.77
C PHE A 16 3.32 -1.94 -13.94
N ASP A 17 4.38 -2.74 -13.80
CA ASP A 17 4.74 -3.76 -14.78
C ASP A 17 3.68 -4.88 -14.87
N TYR A 18 3.64 -5.60 -15.99
CA TYR A 18 2.67 -6.68 -16.20
C TYR A 18 2.67 -7.75 -15.08
N GLU A 19 3.85 -8.11 -14.57
CA GLU A 19 3.99 -9.07 -13.46
C GLU A 19 3.38 -8.56 -12.15
N GLN A 20 3.35 -7.23 -11.97
CA GLN A 20 2.75 -6.55 -10.82
C GLN A 20 1.24 -6.35 -11.00
N CYS A 21 0.72 -6.50 -12.22
CA CYS A 21 -0.70 -6.40 -12.59
C CYS A 21 -1.40 -7.79 -12.61
N ASN A 22 -1.06 -8.66 -11.67
CA ASN A 22 -1.68 -9.98 -11.52
C ASN A 22 -2.99 -9.93 -10.71
N GLU A 23 -3.66 -11.08 -10.60
CA GLU A 23 -4.96 -11.18 -9.91
C GLU A 23 -4.90 -10.78 -8.43
N ARG A 24 -3.85 -11.21 -7.71
CA ARG A 24 -3.66 -10.83 -6.30
C ARG A 24 -3.54 -9.32 -6.15
N SER A 25 -2.80 -8.66 -7.04
CA SER A 25 -2.67 -7.19 -7.03
C SER A 25 -3.99 -6.49 -7.32
N ALA A 26 -4.76 -6.99 -8.30
CA ALA A 26 -6.09 -6.45 -8.60
C ALA A 26 -7.05 -6.58 -7.40
N LEU A 27 -7.13 -7.77 -6.78
CA LEU A 27 -7.96 -8.00 -5.59
C LEU A 27 -7.49 -7.15 -4.40
N THR A 28 -6.18 -7.00 -4.21
CA THR A 28 -5.61 -6.14 -3.17
C THR A 28 -5.99 -4.67 -3.39
N LEU A 29 -5.96 -4.20 -4.65
CA LEU A 29 -6.38 -2.85 -5.00
C LEU A 29 -7.88 -2.64 -4.69
N LEU A 30 -8.75 -3.56 -5.12
CA LEU A 30 -10.19 -3.45 -4.85
C LEU A 30 -10.51 -3.42 -3.35
N ALA A 31 -9.82 -4.25 -2.56
CA ALA A 31 -9.94 -4.23 -1.10
C ALA A 31 -9.53 -2.88 -0.50
N LEU A 32 -8.39 -2.33 -0.93
CA LEU A 32 -7.89 -1.04 -0.49
C LEU A 32 -8.78 0.14 -0.92
N LEU A 33 -9.56 -0.03 -1.98
CA LEU A 33 -10.56 0.94 -2.44
C LEU A 33 -11.94 0.72 -1.83
N HIS A 34 -12.13 -0.41 -1.12
CA HIS A 34 -13.40 -0.87 -0.57
C HIS A 34 -14.50 -0.97 -1.63
N LEU A 35 -14.13 -1.39 -2.84
CA LEU A 35 -15.02 -1.50 -4.00
C LEU A 35 -15.53 -2.92 -4.17
N LYS A 36 -16.82 -3.15 -3.92
CA LYS A 36 -17.47 -4.45 -4.16
C LYS A 36 -17.64 -4.70 -5.65
N PRO A 37 -17.87 -5.95 -6.07
CA PRO A 37 -18.08 -6.28 -7.47
C PRO A 37 -19.17 -5.43 -8.15
N MET A 38 -20.25 -5.03 -7.46
CA MET A 38 -21.35 -4.27 -8.09
C MET A 38 -21.17 -2.75 -8.07
N ASP A 39 -20.12 -2.24 -7.43
CA ASP A 39 -19.88 -0.80 -7.32
C ASP A 39 -19.35 -0.23 -8.64
N SER A 40 -19.24 1.10 -8.70
CA SER A 40 -18.52 1.82 -9.75
C SER A 40 -17.19 2.36 -9.23
N TRP A 41 -16.25 2.65 -10.12
CA TRP A 41 -14.99 3.27 -9.73
C TRP A 41 -15.16 4.60 -8.98
N ALA A 42 -16.23 5.34 -9.24
CA ALA A 42 -16.56 6.58 -8.55
C ALA A 42 -16.87 6.38 -7.06
N ASP A 43 -17.33 5.18 -6.68
CA ASP A 43 -17.66 4.81 -5.29
C ASP A 43 -16.42 4.48 -4.46
N ALA A 44 -15.24 4.43 -5.09
CA ALA A 44 -13.99 4.08 -4.43
C ALA A 44 -13.76 4.95 -3.19
N SER A 45 -13.28 4.35 -2.12
CA SER A 45 -12.85 5.05 -0.90
C SER A 45 -11.40 4.69 -0.60
N ASN A 46 -10.84 5.21 0.50
CA ASN A 46 -9.49 4.88 0.92
C ASN A 46 -9.45 4.60 2.44
N PRO A 47 -10.08 3.52 2.93
CA PRO A 47 -9.93 3.13 4.33
C PRO A 47 -8.48 2.71 4.62
N MET A 48 -8.11 2.79 5.90
CA MET A 48 -6.85 2.20 6.38
C MET A 48 -7.06 0.72 6.66
N LEU A 49 -6.32 -0.15 5.95
CA LEU A 49 -6.44 -1.59 6.10
C LEU A 49 -5.10 -2.24 6.46
N GLY A 50 -5.13 -3.15 7.43
CA GLY A 50 -4.04 -4.11 7.62
C GLY A 50 -4.14 -5.27 6.64
N THR A 51 -3.03 -6.00 6.41
CA THR A 51 -3.01 -7.10 5.43
C THR A 51 -4.04 -8.20 5.71
N ARG A 52 -4.35 -8.47 6.99
CA ARG A 52 -5.42 -9.42 7.35
C ARG A 52 -6.80 -8.93 6.92
N ALA A 53 -7.10 -7.66 7.14
CA ALA A 53 -8.37 -7.07 6.70
C ALA A 53 -8.52 -7.08 5.18
N ILE A 54 -7.41 -6.88 4.45
CA ILE A 54 -7.37 -7.03 2.99
C ILE A 54 -7.73 -8.47 2.59
N MET A 55 -7.09 -9.48 3.21
CA MET A 55 -7.38 -10.89 2.92
C MET A 55 -8.84 -11.26 3.27
N ASP A 56 -9.34 -10.81 4.42
CA ASP A 56 -10.71 -11.06 4.85
C ASP A 56 -11.71 -10.45 3.85
N TRP A 57 -11.49 -9.21 3.42
CA TRP A 57 -12.32 -8.56 2.42
C TRP A 57 -12.31 -9.30 1.07
N ILE A 58 -11.14 -9.77 0.62
CA ILE A 58 -11.02 -10.53 -0.63
C ILE A 58 -11.79 -11.85 -0.55
N ARG A 59 -11.70 -12.56 0.59
CA ARG A 59 -12.50 -13.77 0.81
C ARG A 59 -13.99 -13.45 0.77
N ASP A 60 -14.42 -12.43 1.50
CA ASP A 60 -15.84 -12.17 1.72
C ASP A 60 -16.55 -11.59 0.48
N GLU A 61 -15.87 -10.78 -0.33
CA GLU A 61 -16.47 -10.10 -1.51
C GLU A 61 -16.13 -10.76 -2.85
N HIS A 62 -15.05 -11.55 -2.93
CA HIS A 62 -14.58 -12.19 -4.17
C HIS A 62 -14.43 -13.72 -4.07
N ASP A 63 -14.75 -14.34 -2.94
CA ASP A 63 -14.69 -15.79 -2.71
C ASP A 63 -13.29 -16.39 -2.92
N VAL A 64 -12.24 -15.59 -2.69
CA VAL A 64 -10.84 -16.03 -2.77
C VAL A 64 -10.26 -16.15 -1.37
N ASP A 65 -10.31 -17.35 -0.81
CA ASP A 65 -9.79 -17.64 0.53
C ASP A 65 -8.28 -17.95 0.50
N TYR A 66 -7.47 -16.95 0.80
CA TYR A 66 -6.02 -17.12 0.85
C TYR A 66 -5.56 -17.75 2.17
N ALA A 67 -4.73 -18.80 2.07
CA ALA A 67 -4.04 -19.38 3.22
C ALA A 67 -3.20 -18.32 3.98
N ALA A 68 -3.07 -18.47 5.29
CA ALA A 68 -2.45 -17.47 6.19
C ALA A 68 -1.02 -17.05 5.79
N ASN A 69 -0.23 -17.94 5.19
CA ASN A 69 1.11 -17.65 4.70
C ASN A 69 1.13 -16.65 3.51
N THR A 70 0.04 -16.57 2.74
CA THR A 70 -0.13 -15.60 1.64
C THR A 70 -0.09 -14.16 2.12
N ARG A 71 -0.31 -13.91 3.43
CA ARG A 71 -0.12 -12.59 4.04
C ARG A 71 1.25 -12.01 3.72
N GLU A 72 2.31 -12.81 3.79
CA GLU A 72 3.66 -12.35 3.50
C GLU A 72 3.85 -12.08 2.00
N THR A 73 3.22 -12.88 1.14
CA THR A 73 3.21 -12.67 -0.31
C THR A 73 2.54 -11.36 -0.69
N ILE A 74 1.35 -11.06 -0.17
CA ILE A 74 0.65 -9.79 -0.40
C ILE A 74 1.49 -8.62 0.12
N ARG A 75 2.08 -8.76 1.31
CA ARG A 75 2.91 -7.71 1.90
C ARG A 75 4.14 -7.40 1.04
N ARG A 76 4.89 -8.43 0.65
CA ARG A 76 6.19 -8.28 -0.03
C ARG A 76 6.08 -8.02 -1.53
N PHE A 77 5.13 -8.66 -2.21
CA PHE A 77 5.03 -8.68 -3.67
C PHE A 77 3.78 -7.98 -4.21
N THR A 78 3.12 -7.17 -3.39
CA THR A 78 2.02 -6.30 -3.82
C THR A 78 2.05 -4.98 -3.04
N LEU A 79 1.85 -5.01 -1.71
CA LEU A 79 1.76 -3.78 -0.91
C LEU A 79 3.07 -3.00 -0.85
N HIS A 80 4.22 -3.68 -0.84
CA HIS A 80 5.52 -3.01 -0.93
C HIS A 80 5.67 -2.25 -2.25
N GLN A 81 5.36 -2.90 -3.38
CA GLN A 81 5.42 -2.30 -4.72
C GLN A 81 4.42 -1.14 -4.83
N PHE A 82 3.21 -1.27 -4.29
CA PHE A 82 2.23 -0.19 -4.24
C PHE A 82 2.77 1.02 -3.46
N ALA A 83 3.50 0.77 -2.37
CA ALA A 83 4.10 1.84 -1.57
C ALA A 83 5.32 2.49 -2.27
N GLU A 84 6.13 1.71 -2.99
CA GLU A 84 7.23 2.24 -3.81
C GLU A 84 6.73 3.10 -4.96
N ALA A 85 5.62 2.71 -5.58
CA ALA A 85 4.95 3.46 -6.63
C ALA A 85 4.21 4.70 -6.12
N LEU A 86 4.05 4.84 -4.79
CA LEU A 86 3.24 5.86 -4.11
C LEU A 86 1.72 5.76 -4.33
N LEU A 87 1.24 4.58 -4.76
CA LEU A 87 -0.19 4.28 -4.82
C LEU A 87 -0.79 4.20 -3.42
N VAL A 88 -0.03 3.66 -2.45
CA VAL A 88 -0.42 3.60 -1.04
C VAL A 88 0.62 4.25 -0.13
N VAL A 89 0.15 4.73 1.02
CA VAL A 89 0.98 5.14 2.16
C VAL A 89 0.90 4.09 3.26
N GLN A 90 1.98 3.98 4.03
CA GLN A 90 2.10 3.03 5.14
C GLN A 90 1.94 3.77 6.46
N ASN A 91 1.07 3.26 7.34
CA ASN A 91 0.73 3.83 8.65
C ASN A 91 0.48 5.35 8.65
N PRO A 92 -0.44 5.87 7.82
CA PRO A 92 -0.78 7.30 7.87
C PRO A 92 -1.31 7.73 9.25
N ASP A 93 -1.88 6.80 10.05
CA ASP A 93 -2.32 7.04 11.43
C ASP A 93 -1.17 7.18 12.43
N GLN A 94 -0.07 6.43 12.23
CA GLN A 94 1.08 6.42 13.12
C GLN A 94 2.38 6.18 12.31
N PRO A 95 2.97 7.24 11.73
CA PRO A 95 4.13 7.12 10.84
C PRO A 95 5.40 6.53 11.48
N ASP A 96 5.52 6.62 12.80
CA ASP A 96 6.62 6.08 13.61
C ASP A 96 6.36 4.65 14.14
N ARG A 97 5.24 4.02 13.73
CA ARG A 97 4.88 2.64 14.13
C ARG A 97 6.03 1.67 13.82
N PRO A 98 6.41 0.77 14.76
CA PRO A 98 7.42 -0.25 14.50
C PRO A 98 7.06 -1.16 13.32
N VAL A 99 8.07 -1.52 12.50
CA VAL A 99 7.89 -2.35 11.28
C VAL A 99 7.29 -3.73 11.56
N ASN A 100 7.55 -4.29 12.74
CA ASN A 100 7.02 -5.56 13.19
C ASN A 100 5.64 -5.44 13.89
N SER A 101 5.03 -4.26 13.90
CA SER A 101 3.76 -4.04 14.59
C SER A 101 2.63 -4.82 13.91
N PRO A 102 1.79 -5.53 14.67
CA PRO A 102 0.60 -6.19 14.12
C PRO A 102 -0.47 -5.20 13.63
N LYS A 103 -0.32 -3.90 13.97
CA LYS A 103 -1.21 -2.81 13.54
C LYS A 103 -0.74 -2.10 12.27
N TRP A 104 0.27 -2.64 11.58
CA TRP A 104 0.75 -2.09 10.33
C TRP A 104 -0.38 -2.04 9.30
N ASN A 105 -0.60 -0.87 8.70
CA ASN A 105 -1.72 -0.62 7.79
C ASN A 105 -1.30 0.20 6.58
N TYR A 106 -2.18 0.20 5.58
CA TYR A 106 -2.00 0.81 4.28
C TYR A 106 -3.25 1.60 3.92
N GLN A 107 -3.06 2.70 3.18
CA GLN A 107 -4.15 3.52 2.66
C GLN A 107 -3.81 4.01 1.26
N VAL A 108 -4.76 3.98 0.32
CA VAL A 108 -4.59 4.61 -1.00
C VAL A 108 -4.42 6.11 -0.83
N THR A 109 -3.43 6.68 -1.52
CA THR A 109 -3.19 8.13 -1.47
C THR A 109 -4.37 8.91 -2.02
N SER A 110 -4.62 10.10 -1.46
CA SER A 110 -5.70 10.97 -1.92
C SER A 110 -5.54 11.32 -3.40
N GLU A 111 -4.30 11.52 -3.85
CA GLU A 111 -3.97 11.83 -5.24
C GLU A 111 -4.30 10.66 -6.18
N ALA A 112 -3.98 9.42 -5.80
CA ALA A 112 -4.34 8.26 -6.60
C ALA A 112 -5.86 8.02 -6.60
N LEU A 113 -6.53 8.19 -5.45
CA LEU A 113 -7.98 8.00 -5.32
C LEU A 113 -8.77 8.90 -6.29
N VAL A 114 -8.33 10.16 -6.45
CA VAL A 114 -8.95 11.12 -7.38
C VAL A 114 -8.91 10.61 -8.82
N VAL A 115 -7.78 10.04 -9.26
CA VAL A 115 -7.64 9.46 -10.60
C VAL A 115 -8.46 8.18 -10.75
N ILE A 116 -8.44 7.32 -9.73
CA ILE A 116 -9.16 6.04 -9.72
C ILE A 116 -10.66 6.27 -9.88
N ARG A 117 -11.23 7.23 -9.15
CA ARG A 117 -12.66 7.58 -9.26
C ARG A 117 -13.07 8.07 -10.63
N ALA A 118 -12.12 8.56 -11.43
CA ALA A 118 -12.37 9.00 -12.79
C ALA A 118 -12.28 7.87 -13.82
N TYR A 119 -11.88 6.65 -13.45
CA TYR A 119 -11.71 5.54 -14.39
C TYR A 119 -13.00 5.27 -15.20
N GLY A 120 -12.85 5.09 -16.51
CA GLY A 120 -13.97 4.93 -17.44
C GLY A 120 -14.68 6.23 -17.85
N THR A 121 -14.33 7.38 -17.25
CA THR A 121 -14.86 8.69 -17.67
C THR A 121 -13.99 9.36 -18.72
N THR A 122 -14.54 10.37 -19.41
CA THR A 122 -13.78 11.19 -20.37
C THR A 122 -12.67 12.02 -19.72
N ALA A 123 -12.74 12.25 -18.41
CA ALA A 123 -11.72 12.97 -17.65
C ALA A 123 -10.50 12.11 -17.29
N TYR A 124 -10.64 10.78 -17.31
CA TYR A 124 -9.64 9.83 -16.81
C TYR A 124 -8.24 10.07 -17.38
N ALA A 125 -8.11 10.10 -18.71
CA ALA A 125 -6.82 10.21 -19.38
C ALA A 125 -6.07 11.50 -19.00
N LYS A 126 -6.80 12.62 -18.86
CA LYS A 126 -6.23 13.89 -18.42
C LYS A 126 -5.75 13.82 -16.97
N MET A 127 -6.60 13.30 -16.07
CA MET A 127 -6.27 13.20 -14.65
C MET A 127 -5.11 12.25 -14.38
N LEU A 128 -5.04 11.14 -15.12
CA LEU A 128 -3.91 10.22 -15.08
C LEU A 128 -2.60 10.91 -15.52
N ALA A 129 -2.63 11.65 -16.63
CA ALA A 129 -1.44 12.37 -17.12
C ALA A 129 -0.95 13.43 -16.12
N GLU A 130 -1.87 14.18 -15.51
CA GLU A 130 -1.56 15.15 -14.46
C GLU A 130 -0.96 14.46 -13.23
N TYR A 131 -1.52 13.35 -12.79
CA TYR A 131 -1.01 12.54 -11.68
C TYR A 131 0.40 12.02 -11.95
N LEU A 132 0.64 11.42 -13.12
CA LEU A 132 1.96 10.89 -13.49
C LEU A 132 3.01 12.01 -13.59
N THR A 133 2.62 13.20 -14.06
CA THR A 133 3.48 14.39 -14.08
C THR A 133 3.82 14.88 -12.67
N ALA A 134 2.86 14.83 -11.74
CA ALA A 134 3.03 15.26 -10.36
C ALA A 134 3.76 14.22 -9.47
N ALA A 135 3.74 12.94 -9.86
CA ALA A 135 4.24 11.83 -9.05
C ALA A 135 5.68 12.01 -8.50
N PRO A 136 6.68 12.51 -9.26
CA PRO A 136 8.01 12.77 -8.71
C PRO A 136 8.03 13.82 -7.59
N GLY A 137 7.15 14.83 -7.66
CA GLY A 137 6.96 15.84 -6.62
C GLY A 137 6.36 15.24 -5.36
N LEU A 138 5.29 14.47 -5.51
CA LEU A 138 4.62 13.76 -4.41
C LEU A 138 5.59 12.82 -3.69
N ARG A 139 6.39 12.03 -4.43
CA ARG A 139 7.41 11.14 -3.86
C ARG A 139 8.37 11.86 -2.92
N ARG A 140 8.82 13.07 -3.31
CA ARG A 140 9.69 13.89 -2.46
C ARG A 140 8.98 14.39 -1.21
N GLN A 141 7.73 14.84 -1.33
CA GLN A 141 6.94 15.33 -0.19
C GLN A 141 6.69 14.21 0.84
N TYR A 142 6.23 13.05 0.39
CA TYR A 142 6.01 11.89 1.27
C TYR A 142 7.32 11.34 1.88
N ALA A 143 8.45 11.42 1.16
CA ALA A 143 9.76 11.07 1.72
C ALA A 143 10.19 12.05 2.82
N ALA A 144 10.04 13.36 2.60
CA ALA A 144 10.38 14.38 3.58
C ALA A 144 9.52 14.27 4.86
N ALA A 145 8.21 14.07 4.71
CA ALA A 145 7.31 13.88 5.86
C ALA A 145 7.73 12.67 6.73
N ARG A 146 8.15 11.57 6.10
CA ARG A 146 8.66 10.38 6.81
C ARG A 146 10.00 10.63 7.52
N GLN A 147 10.87 11.48 6.97
CA GLN A 147 12.14 11.83 7.62
C GLN A 147 11.93 12.72 8.86
N VAL A 148 11.03 13.70 8.78
CA VAL A 148 10.68 14.56 9.92
C VAL A 148 10.10 13.72 11.08
N ASN A 149 9.25 12.74 10.78
CA ASN A 149 8.71 11.82 11.78
C ASN A 149 9.73 10.81 12.31
N ARG A 150 10.90 10.68 11.68
CA ARG A 150 11.99 9.78 12.07
C ARG A 150 13.13 10.49 12.81
N ILE A 151 13.01 11.78 13.15
CA ILE A 151 14.05 12.48 13.91
C ILE A 151 14.26 11.70 15.22
N PRO A 152 15.46 11.12 15.43
CA PRO A 152 15.73 10.36 16.64
C PRO A 152 15.72 11.33 17.84
N ILE A 153 14.88 11.04 18.83
CA ILE A 153 15.10 11.55 20.17
C ILE A 153 16.38 10.90 20.70
N SER A 154 17.50 11.63 20.64
CA SER A 154 18.70 11.28 21.40
C SER A 154 18.34 11.28 22.88
N LEU A 155 18.27 10.09 23.48
CA LEU A 155 18.23 9.94 24.93
C LEU A 155 19.54 10.53 25.50
N PRO A 156 19.51 11.53 26.40
CA PRO A 156 20.71 11.95 27.09
C PRO A 156 21.03 10.92 28.18
N GLY A 157 22.12 10.18 27.99
CA GLY A 157 22.75 9.39 29.05
C GLY A 157 22.32 7.93 29.10
N GLY A 158 23.11 7.07 28.49
CA GLY A 158 23.06 5.63 28.71
C GLY A 158 24.38 5.02 28.26
N ASN A 159 25.32 4.86 29.20
CA ASN A 159 26.62 4.24 28.96
C ASN A 159 26.45 2.89 28.23
N PRO A 160 27.26 2.56 27.22
CA PRO A 160 27.32 1.21 26.71
C PRO A 160 27.94 0.30 27.76
N LEU A 161 27.14 -0.62 28.32
CA LEU A 161 27.68 -1.77 29.05
C LEU A 161 28.33 -2.70 28.01
N ALA A 162 29.65 -2.63 27.92
CA ALA A 162 30.45 -3.74 27.42
C ALA A 162 30.22 -4.95 28.34
N SER A 163 29.75 -6.07 27.78
CA SER A 163 29.84 -7.37 28.43
C SER A 163 30.90 -8.20 27.73
N PRO A 164 31.84 -8.82 28.47
CA PRO A 164 32.98 -9.51 27.89
C PRO A 164 32.60 -10.88 27.31
N LEU A 165 33.50 -11.34 26.43
CA LEU A 165 33.62 -12.69 25.90
C LEU A 165 33.43 -13.77 26.97
N VAL A 166 32.70 -14.83 26.63
CA VAL A 166 32.98 -16.18 27.17
C VAL A 166 33.01 -17.17 26.02
N ASP A 167 34.23 -17.55 25.70
CA ASP A 167 34.70 -18.72 24.98
C ASP A 167 34.12 -20.01 25.59
N ARG A 168 33.53 -20.91 24.78
CA ARG A 168 33.42 -22.36 25.04
C ARG A 168 33.26 -23.16 23.74
N THR A 169 34.37 -23.75 23.33
CA THR A 169 34.51 -25.02 22.61
C THR A 169 33.62 -26.11 23.21
N PHE A 170 32.94 -26.89 22.36
CA PHE A 170 32.99 -28.36 22.23
C PHE A 170 32.25 -28.78 20.95
#